data_AF-A0A7V2U6W7-F1
#
_entry.id   AF-A0A7V2U6W7-F1
#
_cell.length_a   1.000
_cell.length_b   1.000
_cell.length_c   1.000
_cell.angle_alpha   90.00
_cell.angle_beta   90.00
_cell.angle_gamma   90.00
#
_symmetry.space_group_name_H-M   'P 1'
#
loop_
_entity.id
_entity.type
_entity.pdbx_description
1 polymer ?
#
loop_
_entity_poly.entity_id
_entity_poly.type
_entity_poly.pdbx_seq_one_letter_code
_entity_poly.pdbx_strand_id
1 'polypeptide(L)'
;MTTRLTAGVAALMAAVAPLVVVAVGSDALGGAALGGAALRAEAPRRLVIRPAQTKDWNASLADVEKVLASAAGELWRFFPERDLPPILVEPKGGPIVLFQRGANGEYLVRLDTGSTFWCQYAYQFAHEFCHILCNHKEGDKANKWFEEALCELASIFAIRAMARSWAADPPYPNWREFSKSLQKYADDLVQQGQLPQGTTLPEWLKQHLPEMAQRADIRDRNRVVAVALLPLFEKAPEHWEAVGWLNASDTGVTRPFALYLADWQAQAPRRHKPFIRDLAQLLGVTLPQR
;
A
#
# COMPACT_ATOMS: atom_id res chain seq x y z
N MET A 1 -42.57 18.24 -31.71
CA MET A 1 -41.77 18.80 -30.58
C MET A 1 -42.58 18.65 -29.31
N THR A 2 -42.30 17.59 -28.54
CA THR A 2 -42.54 17.37 -27.09
C THR A 2 -42.40 15.85 -26.85
N THR A 3 -41.33 15.37 -26.22
CA THR A 3 -41.16 15.14 -24.76
C THR A 3 -41.64 13.75 -24.30
N ARG A 4 -40.66 12.85 -24.09
CA ARG A 4 -40.41 11.97 -22.91
C ARG A 4 -41.16 10.64 -22.68
N LEU A 5 -40.31 9.66 -22.26
CA LEU A 5 -40.45 8.61 -21.22
C LEU A 5 -41.54 7.53 -21.44
N THR A 6 -41.44 6.25 -21.02
CA THR A 6 -40.43 5.32 -20.46
C THR A 6 -41.14 3.95 -20.35
N ALA A 7 -40.35 2.87 -20.40
CA ALA A 7 -40.47 1.61 -19.62
C ALA A 7 -41.73 0.72 -19.71
N GLY A 8 -41.47 -0.60 -19.70
CA GLY A 8 -42.49 -1.66 -19.51
C GLY A 8 -42.02 -3.01 -20.06
N VAL A 9 -41.07 -3.68 -19.39
CA VAL A 9 -41.29 -4.91 -18.58
C VAL A 9 -41.84 -6.09 -19.39
N ALA A 10 -40.97 -7.06 -19.67
CA ALA A 10 -41.33 -8.35 -20.26
C ALA A 10 -41.50 -9.44 -19.19
N ALA A 11 -42.71 -9.98 -19.21
CA ALA A 11 -43.30 -11.19 -18.63
C ALA A 11 -42.41 -12.27 -17.98
N LEU A 12 -42.87 -12.62 -16.79
CA LEU A 12 -42.74 -13.87 -16.06
C LEU A 12 -43.34 -15.05 -16.86
N MET A 13 -42.64 -16.17 -16.95
CA MET A 13 -43.23 -17.49 -17.27
C MET A 13 -42.59 -18.56 -16.39
N ALA A 14 -43.43 -19.15 -15.56
CA ALA A 14 -43.16 -20.30 -14.71
C ALA A 14 -43.25 -21.60 -15.52
N ALA A 15 -42.46 -22.60 -15.15
CA ALA A 15 -42.73 -23.99 -15.48
C ALA A 15 -42.43 -24.87 -14.25
N VAL A 16 -43.46 -25.58 -13.83
CA VAL A 16 -43.53 -26.53 -12.72
C VAL A 16 -43.58 -27.95 -13.28
N ALA A 17 -42.88 -28.90 -12.64
CA ALA A 17 -43.28 -30.31 -12.39
C ALA A 17 -42.07 -31.27 -12.42
N PRO A 18 -42.14 -32.48 -11.82
CA PRO A 18 -42.87 -32.88 -10.62
C PRO A 18 -42.00 -33.60 -9.56
N LEU A 19 -42.63 -33.75 -8.41
CA LEU A 19 -42.24 -34.47 -7.21
C LEU A 19 -42.17 -36.00 -7.46
N VAL A 20 -41.10 -36.66 -7.00
CA VAL A 20 -41.12 -38.12 -6.72
C VAL A 20 -40.78 -38.31 -5.25
N VAL A 21 -41.79 -38.72 -4.50
CA VAL A 21 -41.68 -39.20 -3.12
C VAL A 21 -41.47 -40.70 -3.18
N VAL A 22 -40.36 -41.19 -2.64
CA VAL A 22 -40.24 -42.58 -2.20
C VAL A 22 -39.77 -42.53 -0.75
N ALA A 23 -40.69 -42.84 0.16
CA ALA A 23 -40.41 -43.11 1.55
C ALA A 23 -40.44 -44.62 1.77
N VAL A 24 -39.35 -45.20 2.26
CA VAL A 24 -39.37 -46.55 2.86
C VAL A 24 -38.38 -46.58 4.03
N GLY A 25 -38.90 -46.88 5.22
CA GLY A 25 -38.26 -47.80 6.18
C GLY A 25 -37.22 -47.24 7.14
N SER A 26 -37.66 -46.98 8.36
CA SER A 26 -36.85 -46.91 9.58
C SER A 26 -36.21 -48.27 9.90
N ASP A 27 -34.92 -48.30 10.26
CA ASP A 27 -34.44 -48.76 11.59
C ASP A 27 -32.91 -48.94 11.66
N ALA A 28 -32.41 -48.71 12.88
CA ALA A 28 -31.14 -49.19 13.46
C ALA A 28 -29.81 -48.42 13.21
N LEU A 29 -29.50 -47.57 14.20
CA LEU A 29 -28.26 -47.52 14.99
C LEU A 29 -26.94 -48.04 14.36
N GLY A 30 -25.98 -47.12 14.16
CA GLY A 30 -24.57 -47.48 13.97
C GLY A 30 -23.73 -46.26 13.58
N GLY A 31 -22.94 -45.74 14.53
CA GLY A 31 -22.24 -44.46 14.38
C GLY A 31 -21.12 -44.42 13.35
N ALA A 32 -20.92 -43.23 12.78
CA ALA A 32 -19.63 -42.67 12.40
C ALA A 32 -19.83 -41.17 12.20
N ALA A 33 -19.49 -40.37 13.21
CA ALA A 33 -19.38 -38.92 13.06
C ALA A 33 -18.15 -38.62 12.21
N LEU A 34 -18.33 -38.49 10.89
CA LEU A 34 -17.36 -37.82 10.03
C LEU A 34 -17.50 -36.31 10.30
N GLY A 35 -16.76 -35.85 11.29
CA GLY A 35 -16.55 -34.43 11.56
C GLY A 35 -15.80 -33.81 10.39
N GLY A 36 -16.57 -33.36 9.38
CA GLY A 36 -16.09 -32.40 8.41
C GLY A 36 -15.83 -31.09 9.14
N ALA A 37 -14.58 -30.90 9.59
CA ALA A 37 -14.11 -29.59 9.98
C ALA A 37 -14.17 -28.71 8.74
N ALA A 38 -15.27 -27.97 8.59
CA ALA A 38 -15.29 -26.81 7.72
C ALA A 38 -14.13 -25.93 8.17
N LEU A 39 -13.10 -25.85 7.33
CA LEU A 39 -12.05 -24.84 7.45
C LEU A 39 -12.77 -23.50 7.53
N ARG A 40 -12.95 -22.98 8.74
CA ARG A 40 -13.36 -21.59 8.93
C ARG A 40 -12.28 -20.78 8.23
N ALA A 41 -12.64 -20.12 7.14
CA ALA A 41 -11.81 -19.06 6.61
C ALA A 41 -11.53 -18.12 7.78
N GLU A 42 -10.27 -18.05 8.23
CA GLU A 42 -9.87 -17.05 9.20
C GLU A 42 -10.29 -15.69 8.63
N ALA A 43 -11.02 -14.90 9.42
CA ALA A 43 -11.31 -13.53 9.02
C ALA A 43 -9.99 -12.84 8.66
N PRO A 44 -9.93 -12.04 7.57
CA PRO A 44 -8.71 -11.38 7.16
C PRO A 44 -8.10 -10.65 8.37
N ARG A 45 -6.86 -11.01 8.72
CA ARG A 45 -6.20 -10.50 9.93
C ARG A 45 -6.07 -8.99 9.78
N ARG A 46 -6.77 -8.29 10.68
CA ARG A 46 -6.97 -6.84 10.60
C ARG A 46 -5.66 -6.13 10.95
N LEU A 47 -5.21 -5.22 10.09
CA LEU A 47 -4.11 -4.30 10.42
C LEU A 47 -4.47 -3.48 11.68
N VAL A 48 -3.61 -3.52 12.69
CA VAL A 48 -3.82 -2.82 13.97
C VAL A 48 -2.85 -1.64 14.06
N ILE A 49 -3.41 -0.43 14.04
CA ILE A 49 -2.66 0.82 14.19
C ILE A 49 -3.12 1.48 15.49
N ARG A 50 -2.17 1.86 16.35
CA ARG A 50 -2.45 2.45 17.66
C ARG A 50 -1.73 3.78 17.78
N PRO A 51 -2.44 4.92 17.72
CA PRO A 51 -1.86 6.19 18.13
C PRO A 51 -1.48 6.14 19.61
N ALA A 52 -0.29 6.63 19.97
CA ALA A 52 0.19 6.68 21.33
C ALA A 52 -0.72 7.57 22.21
N GLN A 53 -0.95 7.14 23.45
CA GLN A 53 -1.77 7.86 24.43
C GLN A 53 -1.00 9.06 25.00
N THR A 54 -0.87 10.14 24.21
CA THR A 54 -0.20 11.39 24.60
C THR A 54 -1.08 12.60 24.28
N LYS A 55 -0.81 13.74 24.93
CA LYS A 55 -1.46 15.03 24.64
C LYS A 55 -0.87 15.71 23.40
N ASP A 56 0.27 15.26 22.91
CA ASP A 56 1.05 15.94 21.86
C ASP A 56 0.43 15.89 20.46
N TRP A 57 -0.64 15.12 20.26
CA TRP A 57 -1.37 15.07 18.99
C TRP A 57 -2.07 16.38 18.64
N ASN A 58 -2.51 17.14 19.66
CA ASN A 58 -3.42 18.29 19.48
C ASN A 58 -4.66 17.97 18.61
N ALA A 59 -5.10 16.71 18.66
CA ALA A 59 -6.21 16.13 17.90
C ALA A 59 -6.83 14.97 18.66
N SER A 60 -8.06 14.58 18.30
CA SER A 60 -8.69 13.37 18.82
C SER A 60 -7.91 12.12 18.40
N LEU A 61 -7.58 11.24 19.35
CA LEU A 61 -6.91 9.97 19.04
C LEU A 61 -7.74 9.09 18.08
N ALA A 62 -9.07 9.13 18.21
CA ALA A 62 -9.95 8.39 17.31
C ALA A 62 -9.83 8.92 15.87
N ASP A 63 -9.72 10.23 15.70
CA ASP A 63 -9.58 10.84 14.37
C ASP A 63 -8.22 10.53 13.77
N VAL A 64 -7.16 10.60 14.58
CA VAL A 64 -5.81 10.18 14.18
C VAL A 64 -5.83 8.72 13.72
N GLU A 65 -6.42 7.80 14.50
CA GLU A 65 -6.52 6.39 14.12
C GLU A 65 -7.24 6.22 12.77
N LYS A 66 -8.35 6.93 12.54
CA LYS A 66 -9.09 6.87 11.26
C LYS A 66 -8.26 7.37 10.08
N VAL A 67 -7.47 8.43 10.25
CA VAL A 67 -6.60 8.97 9.20
C VAL A 67 -5.50 7.97 8.86
N LEU A 68 -4.79 7.46 9.87
CA LEU A 68 -3.70 6.49 9.69
C LEU A 68 -4.22 5.18 9.07
N ALA A 69 -5.36 4.68 9.55
CA ALA A 69 -6.02 3.50 9.00
C ALA A 69 -6.48 3.70 7.55
N SER A 70 -6.97 4.89 7.19
CA SER A 70 -7.32 5.21 5.80
C SER A 70 -6.09 5.16 4.91
N ALA A 71 -5.01 5.85 5.29
CA ALA A 71 -3.77 5.90 4.50
C ALA A 71 -3.15 4.52 4.32
N ALA A 72 -2.99 3.74 5.40
CA ALA A 72 -2.48 2.38 5.30
C ALA A 72 -3.43 1.44 4.57
N GLY A 73 -4.74 1.59 4.72
CA GLY A 73 -5.75 0.76 4.05
C GLY A 73 -5.73 0.87 2.52
N GLU A 74 -5.29 2.01 1.96
CA GLU A 74 -5.10 2.19 0.52
C GLU A 74 -3.93 1.33 -0.03
N LEU A 75 -2.93 0.99 0.80
CA LEU A 75 -1.79 0.14 0.43
C LEU A 75 -1.99 -1.31 0.88
N TRP A 76 -2.42 -1.51 2.13
CA TRP A 76 -2.51 -2.81 2.80
C TRP A 76 -3.44 -3.80 2.10
N ARG A 77 -4.48 -3.30 1.41
CA ARG A 77 -5.40 -4.13 0.63
C ARG A 77 -4.73 -5.00 -0.44
N PHE A 78 -3.50 -4.66 -0.84
CA PHE A 78 -2.72 -5.41 -1.83
C PHE A 78 -1.81 -6.47 -1.21
N PHE A 79 -1.88 -6.70 0.10
CA PHE A 79 -1.08 -7.71 0.83
C PHE A 79 -1.97 -8.73 1.55
N PRO A 80 -2.89 -9.42 0.85
CA PRO A 80 -3.93 -10.24 1.49
C PRO A 80 -3.39 -11.46 2.26
N GLU A 81 -2.19 -11.95 1.91
CA GLU A 81 -1.56 -13.11 2.54
C GLU A 81 -0.57 -12.71 3.66
N ARG A 82 -0.35 -11.42 3.88
CA ARG A 82 0.64 -10.93 4.85
C ARG A 82 -0.01 -10.64 6.19
N ASP A 83 0.72 -10.98 7.25
CA ASP A 83 0.39 -10.59 8.63
C ASP A 83 1.43 -9.59 9.15
N LEU A 84 1.00 -8.67 10.01
CA LEU A 84 1.86 -7.66 10.63
C LEU A 84 1.56 -7.53 12.13
N PRO A 85 2.61 -7.50 12.99
CA PRO A 85 2.48 -6.99 14.34
C PRO A 85 1.83 -5.60 14.38
N PRO A 86 1.17 -5.23 15.49
CA PRO A 86 0.61 -3.90 15.65
C PRO A 86 1.63 -2.79 15.41
N ILE A 87 1.15 -1.66 14.90
CA ILE A 87 1.96 -0.45 14.67
C ILE A 87 1.59 0.58 15.73
N LEU A 88 2.54 0.92 16.60
CA LEU A 88 2.40 2.03 17.55
C LEU A 88 2.94 3.30 16.88
N VAL A 89 2.14 4.36 16.89
CA VAL A 89 2.47 5.62 16.21
C VAL A 89 2.57 6.75 17.23
N GLU A 90 3.64 7.55 17.18
CA GLU A 90 3.85 8.72 18.03
C GLU A 90 3.80 10.02 17.18
N PRO A 91 3.31 11.15 17.72
CA PRO A 91 3.13 12.39 16.95
C PRO A 91 4.42 13.16 16.67
N LYS A 92 5.53 12.82 17.35
CA LYS A 92 6.78 13.60 17.37
C LYS A 92 8.02 12.72 17.21
N GLY A 93 9.08 13.35 16.70
CA GLY A 93 10.40 12.73 16.53
C GLY A 93 10.59 11.94 15.24
N GLY A 94 9.78 12.22 14.22
CA GLY A 94 9.86 11.62 12.88
C GLY A 94 9.71 12.63 11.73
N PRO A 95 9.28 12.19 10.54
CA PRO A 95 8.81 10.85 10.20
C PRO A 95 9.93 9.80 10.21
N ILE A 96 9.71 8.67 10.89
CA ILE A 96 10.64 7.52 10.94
C ILE A 96 9.95 6.26 11.47
N VAL A 97 10.23 5.10 10.87
CA VAL A 97 10.05 3.79 11.47
C VAL A 97 11.34 3.36 12.18
N LEU A 98 11.24 2.99 13.45
CA LEU A 98 12.39 2.56 14.23
C LEU A 98 12.70 1.09 13.94
N PHE A 99 14.00 0.75 13.83
CA PHE A 99 14.45 -0.63 13.72
C PHE A 99 14.11 -1.46 14.96
N GLN A 100 14.19 -0.83 16.14
CA GLN A 100 13.78 -1.47 17.39
C GLN A 100 12.28 -1.74 17.42
N ARG A 101 11.90 -2.80 18.12
CA ARG A 101 10.50 -3.19 18.31
C ARG A 101 9.97 -2.76 19.66
N GLY A 102 8.66 -2.61 19.75
CA GLY A 102 7.97 -2.49 21.03
C GLY A 102 8.12 -3.77 21.86
N ALA A 103 7.72 -3.69 23.13
CA ALA A 103 7.87 -4.79 24.09
C ALA A 103 7.17 -6.10 23.67
N ASN A 104 6.14 -6.02 22.80
CA ASN A 104 5.43 -7.18 22.26
C ASN A 104 5.66 -7.37 20.76
N GLY A 105 6.75 -6.81 20.21
CA GLY A 105 7.11 -6.93 18.80
C GLY A 105 6.47 -5.88 17.88
N GLU A 106 5.84 -4.84 18.44
CA GLU A 106 5.21 -3.78 17.65
C GLU A 106 6.22 -3.07 16.73
N TYR A 107 5.76 -2.66 15.55
CA TYR A 107 6.45 -1.61 14.80
C TYR A 107 6.28 -0.28 15.53
N LEU A 108 7.35 0.49 15.64
CA LEU A 108 7.32 1.82 16.24
C LEU A 108 7.52 2.85 15.13
N VAL A 109 6.50 3.69 14.93
CA VAL A 109 6.52 4.77 13.94
C VAL A 109 6.42 6.09 14.68
N ARG A 110 7.27 7.05 14.33
CA ARG A 110 7.17 8.44 14.77
C ARG A 110 6.83 9.29 13.57
N LEU A 111 5.96 10.27 13.77
CA LEU A 111 5.64 11.29 12.81
C LEU A 111 6.22 12.64 13.30
N ASP A 112 6.11 13.67 12.48
CA ASP A 112 6.12 15.05 12.96
C ASP A 112 4.87 15.74 12.44
N THR A 113 3.81 15.57 13.22
CA THR A 113 2.48 16.08 12.90
C THR A 113 1.88 16.77 14.13
N GLY A 114 0.72 17.37 13.95
CA GLY A 114 -0.06 17.97 15.02
C GLY A 114 -1.34 18.59 14.46
N SER A 115 -2.28 18.86 15.34
CA SER A 115 -3.56 19.48 14.98
C SER A 115 -4.31 18.63 13.92
N THR A 116 -5.08 19.27 13.03
CA THR A 116 -5.94 18.56 12.07
C THR A 116 -5.41 18.59 10.63
N PHE A 117 -4.08 18.63 10.45
CA PHE A 117 -3.45 18.64 9.13
C PHE A 117 -3.42 17.24 8.50
N TRP A 118 -4.57 16.61 8.26
CA TRP A 118 -4.68 15.19 7.89
C TRP A 118 -3.89 14.76 6.65
N CYS A 119 -3.65 15.68 5.70
CA CYS A 119 -2.76 15.40 4.57
C CYS A 119 -1.34 15.03 5.02
N GLN A 120 -0.79 15.69 6.04
CA GLN A 120 0.55 15.40 6.56
C GLN A 120 0.59 14.07 7.32
N TYR A 121 -0.46 13.75 8.07
CA TYR A 121 -0.58 12.44 8.73
C TYR A 121 -0.60 11.32 7.70
N ALA A 122 -1.45 11.42 6.68
CA ALA A 122 -1.55 10.43 5.62
C ALA A 122 -0.22 10.31 4.85
N TYR A 123 0.40 11.44 4.50
CA TYR A 123 1.68 11.48 3.79
C TYR A 123 2.80 10.79 4.56
N GLN A 124 3.05 11.22 5.79
CA GLN A 124 4.16 10.71 6.59
C GLN A 124 3.93 9.26 6.98
N PHE A 125 2.72 8.90 7.38
CA PHE A 125 2.44 7.53 7.80
C PHE A 125 2.50 6.54 6.64
N ALA A 126 2.00 6.90 5.45
CA ALA A 126 2.14 6.05 4.28
C ALA A 126 3.61 5.82 3.87
N HIS A 127 4.48 6.83 4.07
CA HIS A 127 5.93 6.71 3.85
C HIS A 127 6.52 5.65 4.79
N GLU A 128 6.30 5.79 6.10
CA GLU A 128 6.85 4.87 7.10
C GLU A 128 6.21 3.48 7.01
N PHE A 129 4.94 3.40 6.65
CA PHE A 129 4.28 2.13 6.40
C PHE A 129 4.88 1.41 5.18
N CYS A 130 5.28 2.14 4.14
CA CYS A 130 5.99 1.54 3.01
C CYS A 130 7.35 0.94 3.41
N HIS A 131 8.12 1.58 4.30
CA HIS A 131 9.33 0.96 4.86
C HIS A 131 9.03 -0.37 5.58
N ILE A 132 7.92 -0.45 6.32
CA ILE A 132 7.44 -1.71 6.92
C ILE A 132 7.15 -2.75 5.84
N LEU A 133 6.45 -2.35 4.77
CA LEU A 133 6.10 -3.22 3.66
C LEU A 133 7.33 -3.68 2.88
N CYS A 134 8.35 -2.84 2.71
CA CYS A 134 9.62 -3.16 2.06
C CYS A 134 10.53 -4.10 2.87
N ASN A 135 10.12 -4.49 4.08
CA ASN A 135 10.98 -5.19 5.05
C ASN A 135 12.28 -4.43 5.30
N HIS A 136 12.18 -3.12 5.60
CA HIS A 136 13.34 -2.28 5.92
C HIS A 136 14.24 -2.96 6.97
N LYS A 137 15.55 -2.85 6.77
CA LYS A 137 16.58 -3.45 7.63
C LYS A 137 17.75 -2.48 7.78
N GLU A 138 18.51 -2.66 8.86
CA GLU A 138 19.85 -2.09 8.95
C GLU A 138 20.76 -2.87 8.00
N GLY A 139 21.61 -2.17 7.25
CA GLY A 139 22.42 -2.82 6.23
C GLY A 139 23.04 -1.85 5.22
N ASP A 140 23.29 -2.39 4.03
CA ASP A 140 23.89 -1.65 2.93
C ASP A 140 22.98 -0.49 2.50
N LYS A 141 23.57 0.70 2.39
CA LYS A 141 22.81 1.92 2.08
C LYS A 141 22.87 2.30 0.60
N ALA A 142 23.65 1.60 -0.22
CA ALA A 142 23.90 2.00 -1.61
C ALA A 142 22.63 2.09 -2.47
N ASN A 143 21.62 1.26 -2.18
CA ASN A 143 20.33 1.25 -2.88
C ASN A 143 19.17 1.78 -2.03
N LYS A 144 19.43 2.28 -0.81
CA LYS A 144 18.37 2.78 0.09
C LYS A 144 17.56 3.92 -0.54
N TRP A 145 18.17 4.72 -1.42
CA TRP A 145 17.48 5.78 -2.14
C TRP A 145 16.26 5.29 -2.94
N PHE A 146 16.31 4.05 -3.44
CA PHE A 146 15.21 3.46 -4.20
C PHE A 146 14.06 3.08 -3.29
N GLU A 147 14.35 2.56 -2.10
CA GLU A 147 13.35 2.35 -1.05
C GLU A 147 12.69 3.68 -0.63
N GLU A 148 13.48 4.73 -0.40
CA GLU A 148 12.95 6.07 -0.09
C GLU A 148 12.06 6.62 -1.23
N ALA A 149 12.41 6.35 -2.49
CA ALA A 149 11.57 6.70 -3.64
C ALA A 149 10.27 5.90 -3.70
N LEU A 150 10.29 4.61 -3.35
CA LEU A 150 9.07 3.80 -3.22
C LEU A 150 8.20 4.24 -2.04
N CYS A 151 8.80 4.72 -0.95
CA CYS A 151 8.07 5.26 0.20
C CYS A 151 7.42 6.62 -0.14
N GLU A 152 8.13 7.50 -0.85
CA GLU A 152 7.56 8.74 -1.39
C GLU A 152 6.40 8.46 -2.35
N LEU A 153 6.56 7.45 -3.22
CA LEU A 153 5.50 6.97 -4.10
C LEU A 153 4.29 6.46 -3.33
N ALA A 154 4.52 5.70 -2.25
CA ALA A 154 3.44 5.17 -1.41
C ALA A 154 2.63 6.30 -0.79
N SER A 155 3.27 7.38 -0.33
CA SER A 155 2.59 8.58 0.16
C SER A 155 1.71 9.22 -0.89
N ILE A 156 2.22 9.44 -2.10
CA ILE A 156 1.45 10.06 -3.19
C ILE A 156 0.28 9.16 -3.59
N PHE A 157 0.54 7.86 -3.79
CA PHE A 157 -0.48 6.88 -4.14
C PHE A 157 -1.59 6.81 -3.08
N ALA A 158 -1.23 6.66 -1.80
CA ALA A 158 -2.18 6.54 -0.71
C ALA A 158 -3.06 7.78 -0.59
N ILE A 159 -2.50 9.00 -0.67
CA ILE A 159 -3.29 10.23 -0.57
C ILE A 159 -4.25 10.38 -1.75
N ARG A 160 -3.83 10.04 -2.98
CA ARG A 160 -4.70 10.08 -4.17
C ARG A 160 -5.84 9.08 -4.06
N ALA A 161 -5.54 7.86 -3.61
CA ALA A 161 -6.54 6.83 -3.42
C ALA A 161 -7.50 7.18 -2.26
N MET A 162 -6.97 7.72 -1.17
CA MET A 162 -7.71 8.22 -0.02
C MET A 162 -8.60 9.41 -0.37
N ALA A 163 -8.15 10.33 -1.24
CA ALA A 163 -8.99 11.40 -1.76
C ALA A 163 -10.23 10.85 -2.47
N ARG A 164 -10.06 9.83 -3.32
CA ARG A 164 -11.18 9.15 -4.00
C ARG A 164 -12.09 8.41 -3.01
N SER A 165 -11.51 7.66 -2.07
CA SER A 165 -12.32 6.90 -1.10
C SER A 165 -13.06 7.82 -0.15
N TRP A 166 -12.45 8.89 0.35
CA TRP A 166 -13.11 9.87 1.22
C TRP A 166 -14.14 10.74 0.49
N ALA A 167 -14.01 10.95 -0.81
CA ALA A 167 -15.06 11.59 -1.60
C ALA A 167 -16.33 10.72 -1.68
N ALA A 168 -16.20 9.39 -1.56
CA ALA A 168 -17.29 8.43 -1.67
C ALA A 168 -17.82 7.94 -0.30
N ASP A 169 -16.93 7.54 0.61
CA ASP A 169 -17.24 6.95 1.91
C ASP A 169 -16.13 7.29 2.94
N PRO A 170 -16.09 8.55 3.44
CA PRO A 170 -15.11 8.95 4.43
C PRO A 170 -15.43 8.33 5.82
N PRO A 171 -14.43 8.21 6.71
CA PRO A 171 -14.64 7.73 8.08
C PRO A 171 -15.75 8.47 8.86
N TYR A 172 -15.92 9.76 8.59
CA TYR A 172 -17.02 10.56 9.07
C TYR A 172 -17.64 11.36 7.92
N PRO A 173 -18.99 11.44 7.80
CA PRO A 173 -19.65 12.12 6.69
C PRO A 173 -19.18 13.56 6.44
N ASN A 174 -18.85 14.30 7.50
CA ASN A 174 -18.36 15.68 7.44
C ASN A 174 -16.92 15.82 6.91
N TRP A 175 -16.16 14.73 6.76
CA TRP A 175 -14.82 14.74 6.16
C TRP A 175 -14.83 14.62 4.64
N ARG A 176 -16.01 14.41 4.03
CA ARG A 176 -16.15 14.24 2.58
C ARG A 176 -15.52 15.38 1.79
N GLU A 177 -15.74 16.63 2.21
CA GLU A 177 -15.18 17.81 1.54
C GLU A 177 -13.65 17.91 1.69
N PHE A 178 -13.07 17.30 2.72
CA PHE A 178 -11.61 17.24 2.93
C PHE A 178 -10.91 16.41 1.84
N SER A 179 -11.63 15.55 1.12
CA SER A 179 -11.10 14.85 -0.07
C SER A 179 -10.46 15.81 -1.09
N LYS A 180 -10.99 17.04 -1.23
CA LYS A 180 -10.43 18.06 -2.12
C LYS A 180 -9.06 18.55 -1.65
N SER A 181 -8.86 18.67 -0.33
CA SER A 181 -7.56 19.02 0.25
C SER A 181 -6.54 17.90 0.08
N LEU A 182 -6.95 16.63 0.20
CA LEU A 182 -6.11 15.47 -0.11
C LEU A 182 -5.70 15.45 -1.58
N GLN A 183 -6.68 15.62 -2.49
CA GLN A 183 -6.43 15.66 -3.92
C GLN A 183 -5.44 16.79 -4.28
N LYS A 184 -5.70 18.01 -3.80
CA LYS A 184 -4.81 19.15 -4.04
C LYS A 184 -3.40 18.88 -3.53
N TYR A 185 -3.27 18.36 -2.31
CA TYR A 185 -1.96 18.06 -1.73
C TYR A 185 -1.19 17.04 -2.56
N ALA A 186 -1.86 15.99 -3.05
CA ALA A 186 -1.24 15.03 -3.95
C ALA A 186 -0.87 15.64 -5.31
N ASP A 187 -1.72 16.50 -5.89
CA ASP A 187 -1.43 17.16 -7.16
C ASP A 187 -0.23 18.10 -7.06
N ASP A 188 -0.10 18.83 -5.93
CA ASP A 188 1.07 19.67 -5.65
C ASP A 188 2.36 18.82 -5.58
N LEU A 189 2.31 17.64 -4.95
CA LEU A 189 3.44 16.70 -4.92
C LEU A 189 3.77 16.16 -6.32
N VAL A 190 2.76 15.78 -7.09
CA VAL A 190 2.95 15.30 -8.47
C VAL A 190 3.56 16.39 -9.35
N GLN A 191 3.16 17.64 -9.18
CA GLN A 191 3.73 18.78 -9.89
C GLN A 191 5.21 19.00 -9.53
N GLN A 192 5.54 18.89 -8.24
CA GLN A 192 6.93 19.06 -7.75
C GLN A 192 7.87 17.94 -8.20
N GLY A 193 7.35 16.74 -8.49
CA GLY A 193 8.13 15.61 -8.98
C GLY A 193 8.16 15.45 -10.50
N GLN A 194 7.66 16.42 -11.28
CA GLN A 194 7.76 16.33 -12.73
C GLN A 194 9.21 16.35 -13.19
N LEU A 195 9.55 15.47 -14.14
CA LEU A 195 10.82 15.54 -14.82
C LEU A 195 10.95 16.87 -15.58
N PRO A 196 12.16 17.44 -15.66
CA PRO A 196 12.40 18.58 -16.54
C PRO A 196 11.99 18.27 -17.98
N GLN A 197 11.48 19.29 -18.68
CA GLN A 197 11.03 19.13 -20.07
C GLN A 197 12.15 18.60 -20.96
N GLY A 198 11.86 17.53 -21.71
CA GLY A 198 12.81 16.91 -22.63
C GLY A 198 13.78 15.92 -21.98
N THR A 199 13.68 15.68 -20.67
CA THR A 199 14.54 14.73 -19.94
C THR A 199 13.78 13.43 -19.66
N THR A 200 14.41 12.30 -19.96
CA THR A 200 13.90 10.98 -19.58
C THR A 200 14.32 10.59 -18.15
N LEU A 201 13.57 9.69 -17.50
CA LEU A 201 13.92 9.21 -16.16
C LEU A 201 15.34 8.59 -16.09
N PRO A 202 15.78 7.75 -17.06
CA PRO A 202 17.15 7.21 -17.06
C PRO A 202 18.24 8.29 -17.14
N GLU A 203 18.05 9.32 -17.96
CA GLU A 203 19.00 10.43 -18.07
C GLU A 203 19.09 11.23 -16.77
N TRP A 204 17.93 11.51 -16.16
CA TRP A 204 17.85 12.19 -14.88
C TRP A 204 18.52 11.38 -13.76
N LEU A 205 18.20 10.08 -13.67
CA LEU A 205 18.81 9.18 -12.69
C LEU A 205 20.32 9.11 -12.85
N LYS A 206 20.84 9.00 -14.08
CA LYS A 206 22.29 8.98 -14.32
C LYS A 206 23.00 10.19 -13.72
N GLN A 207 22.38 11.37 -13.73
CA GLN A 207 22.94 12.60 -13.16
C GLN A 207 22.86 12.65 -11.63
N HIS A 208 21.75 12.17 -11.04
CA HIS A 208 21.48 12.36 -9.61
C HIS A 208 21.80 11.15 -8.72
N LEU A 209 21.93 9.96 -9.30
CA LEU A 209 22.17 8.70 -8.59
C LEU A 209 23.43 8.71 -7.72
N PRO A 210 24.59 9.29 -8.13
CA PRO A 210 25.78 9.31 -7.26
C PRO A 210 25.54 9.97 -5.91
N GLU A 211 24.77 11.05 -5.87
CA GLU A 211 24.44 11.74 -4.61
C GLU A 211 23.35 10.99 -3.84
N MET A 212 22.33 10.46 -4.53
CA MET A 212 21.27 9.67 -3.90
C MET A 212 21.83 8.39 -3.25
N ALA A 213 22.85 7.77 -3.85
CA ALA A 213 23.53 6.61 -3.27
C ALA A 213 24.33 6.95 -1.99
N GLN A 214 24.77 8.21 -1.83
CA GLN A 214 25.44 8.69 -0.61
C GLN A 214 24.43 9.16 0.44
N ARG A 215 23.34 9.79 0.00
CA ARG A 215 22.28 10.34 0.84
C ARG A 215 20.92 9.93 0.26
N ALA A 216 20.35 8.89 0.85
CA ALA A 216 19.15 8.22 0.32
C ALA A 216 17.87 9.06 0.41
N ASP A 217 17.80 9.97 1.39
CA ASP A 217 16.62 10.72 1.84
C ASP A 217 16.51 12.12 1.21
N ILE A 218 17.06 12.32 0.01
CA ILE A 218 16.91 13.58 -0.73
C ILE A 218 15.50 13.67 -1.31
N ARG A 219 14.57 14.11 -0.46
CA ARG A 219 13.12 14.06 -0.69
C ARG A 219 12.67 14.53 -2.07
N ASP A 220 13.15 15.69 -2.53
CA ASP A 220 12.77 16.23 -3.84
C ASP A 220 13.20 15.32 -5.00
N ARG A 221 14.31 14.60 -4.84
CA ARG A 221 14.81 13.64 -5.83
C ARG A 221 14.08 12.31 -5.78
N ASN A 222 13.81 11.81 -4.57
CA ASN A 222 12.96 10.64 -4.39
C ASN A 222 11.58 10.90 -5.02
N ARG A 223 11.05 12.13 -4.91
CA ARG A 223 9.78 12.54 -5.51
C ARG A 223 9.78 12.50 -7.03
N VAL A 224 10.86 12.89 -7.70
CA VAL A 224 10.94 12.76 -9.17
C VAL A 224 10.82 11.30 -9.60
N VAL A 225 11.53 10.40 -8.92
CA VAL A 225 11.45 8.96 -9.20
C VAL A 225 10.06 8.43 -8.88
N ALA A 226 9.49 8.82 -7.74
CA ALA A 226 8.15 8.42 -7.31
C ALA A 226 7.07 8.82 -8.33
N VAL A 227 7.07 10.08 -8.78
CA VAL A 227 6.10 10.58 -9.77
C VAL A 227 6.25 9.88 -11.11
N ALA A 228 7.48 9.58 -11.54
CA ALA A 228 7.70 8.83 -12.77
C ALA A 228 7.19 7.36 -12.67
N LEU A 229 7.26 6.75 -11.49
CA LEU A 229 6.77 5.39 -11.23
C LEU A 229 5.26 5.32 -10.97
N LEU A 230 4.64 6.41 -10.52
CA LEU A 230 3.24 6.46 -10.11
C LEU A 230 2.26 5.88 -11.14
N PRO A 231 2.36 6.17 -12.44
CA PRO A 231 1.44 5.59 -13.43
C PRO A 231 1.47 4.06 -13.49
N LEU A 232 2.63 3.42 -13.24
CA LEU A 232 2.73 1.95 -13.21
C LEU A 232 1.92 1.37 -12.05
N PHE A 233 2.07 1.95 -10.85
CA PHE A 233 1.37 1.50 -9.65
C PHE A 233 -0.12 1.88 -9.63
N GLU A 234 -0.52 3.01 -10.22
CA GLU A 234 -1.95 3.33 -10.36
C GLU A 234 -2.66 2.44 -11.40
N LYS A 235 -1.95 2.04 -12.47
CA LYS A 235 -2.51 1.17 -13.51
C LYS A 235 -2.69 -0.27 -13.04
N ALA A 236 -1.77 -0.79 -12.23
CA ALA A 236 -1.77 -2.18 -11.77
C ALA A 236 -1.39 -2.26 -10.28
N PRO A 237 -2.27 -1.77 -9.39
CA PRO A 237 -1.95 -1.58 -7.97
C PRO A 237 -1.78 -2.89 -7.20
N GLU A 238 -2.25 -4.02 -7.71
CA GLU A 238 -1.98 -5.36 -7.17
C GLU A 238 -0.48 -5.68 -7.08
N HIS A 239 0.37 -4.97 -7.84
CA HIS A 239 1.81 -5.12 -7.76
C HIS A 239 2.46 -4.38 -6.60
N TRP A 240 1.72 -3.60 -5.79
CA TRP A 240 2.22 -3.13 -4.50
C TRP A 240 2.72 -4.28 -3.64
N GLU A 241 2.08 -5.45 -3.71
CA GLU A 241 2.53 -6.66 -3.01
C GLU A 241 4.03 -6.93 -3.24
N ALA A 242 4.52 -6.66 -4.46
CA ALA A 242 5.89 -6.93 -4.88
C ALA A 242 6.94 -6.29 -3.96
N VAL A 243 6.67 -5.11 -3.36
CA VAL A 243 7.65 -4.45 -2.48
C VAL A 243 7.95 -5.29 -1.23
N GLY A 244 7.05 -6.22 -0.87
CA GLY A 244 7.26 -7.21 0.19
C GLY A 244 8.51 -8.07 0.03
N TRP A 245 9.08 -8.16 -1.17
CA TRP A 245 10.28 -8.95 -1.44
C TRP A 245 11.52 -8.10 -1.73
N LEU A 246 11.44 -6.78 -1.59
CA LEU A 246 12.53 -5.87 -1.95
C LEU A 246 13.81 -6.13 -1.14
N ASN A 247 13.70 -6.17 0.19
CA ASN A 247 14.84 -6.37 1.10
C ASN A 247 14.84 -7.75 1.78
N ALA A 248 14.20 -8.75 1.16
CA ALA A 248 14.11 -10.10 1.74
C ALA A 248 15.49 -10.78 1.87
N SER A 249 16.42 -10.54 0.93
CA SER A 249 17.79 -11.09 0.92
C SER A 249 18.88 -10.08 1.25
N ASP A 250 18.59 -8.94 1.88
CA ASP A 250 19.66 -8.00 2.22
C ASP A 250 20.69 -8.66 3.14
N THR A 251 21.91 -8.81 2.62
CA THR A 251 23.05 -9.44 3.30
C THR A 251 24.02 -8.40 3.89
N GLY A 252 23.70 -7.11 3.82
CA GLY A 252 24.61 -6.02 4.22
C GLY A 252 25.81 -5.84 3.29
N VAL A 253 25.83 -6.52 2.14
CA VAL A 253 26.90 -6.42 1.14
C VAL A 253 26.45 -5.46 0.06
N THR A 254 27.31 -4.49 -0.29
CA THR A 254 27.01 -3.53 -1.34
C THR A 254 26.75 -4.22 -2.68
N ARG A 255 25.57 -3.93 -3.26
CA ARG A 255 25.12 -4.48 -4.54
C ARG A 255 25.01 -3.37 -5.59
N PRO A 256 25.54 -3.56 -6.81
CA PRO A 256 25.15 -2.74 -7.95
C PRO A 256 23.63 -2.74 -8.13
N PHE A 257 23.04 -1.59 -8.45
CA PHE A 257 21.58 -1.43 -8.50
C PHE A 257 20.88 -2.44 -9.43
N ALA A 258 21.50 -2.79 -10.57
CA ALA A 258 20.95 -3.82 -11.47
C ALA A 258 20.87 -5.21 -10.83
N LEU A 259 21.85 -5.58 -9.99
CA LEU A 259 21.83 -6.83 -9.25
C LEU A 259 20.80 -6.78 -8.11
N TYR A 260 20.68 -5.64 -7.44
CA TYR A 260 19.65 -5.42 -6.41
C TYR A 260 18.23 -5.60 -6.96
N LEU A 261 17.91 -4.99 -8.12
CA LEU A 261 16.61 -5.20 -8.76
C LEU A 261 16.41 -6.64 -9.27
N ALA A 262 17.49 -7.30 -9.72
CA ALA A 262 17.42 -8.71 -10.11
C ALA A 262 17.20 -9.64 -8.92
N ASP A 263 17.79 -9.33 -7.76
CA ASP A 263 17.53 -10.04 -6.50
C ASP A 263 16.07 -9.87 -6.09
N TRP A 264 15.54 -8.65 -6.15
CA TRP A 264 14.13 -8.38 -5.88
C TRP A 264 13.21 -9.19 -6.81
N GLN A 265 13.45 -9.14 -8.13
CA GLN A 265 12.68 -9.91 -9.11
C GLN A 265 12.78 -11.43 -8.87
N ALA A 266 13.96 -11.94 -8.51
CA ALA A 266 14.17 -13.36 -8.29
C ALA A 266 13.31 -13.88 -7.14
N GLN A 267 13.22 -13.11 -6.04
CA GLN A 267 12.51 -13.45 -4.82
C GLN A 267 11.00 -13.23 -4.90
N ALA A 268 10.55 -12.26 -5.69
CA ALA A 268 9.13 -11.97 -5.83
C ALA A 268 8.35 -13.16 -6.46
N PRO A 269 7.07 -13.36 -6.09
CA PRO A 269 6.19 -14.30 -6.75
C PRO A 269 6.16 -14.11 -8.27
N ARG A 270 6.01 -15.22 -9.01
CA ARG A 270 6.04 -15.22 -10.49
C ARG A 270 5.13 -14.16 -11.12
N ARG A 271 3.96 -13.91 -10.52
CA ARG A 271 2.96 -12.91 -10.97
C ARG A 271 3.51 -11.48 -11.02
N HIS A 272 4.47 -11.10 -10.16
CA HIS A 272 5.00 -9.73 -10.14
C HIS A 272 6.31 -9.56 -10.93
N LYS A 273 6.95 -10.65 -11.39
CA LYS A 273 8.23 -10.57 -12.11
C LYS A 273 8.20 -9.73 -13.38
N PRO A 274 7.12 -9.77 -14.21
CA PRO A 274 6.99 -8.88 -15.36
C PRO A 274 6.94 -7.41 -14.94
N PHE A 275 6.13 -7.07 -13.94
CA PHE A 275 6.03 -5.70 -13.40
C PHE A 275 7.38 -5.16 -12.92
N ILE A 276 8.15 -5.97 -12.17
CA ILE A 276 9.49 -5.56 -11.71
C ILE A 276 10.45 -5.35 -12.88
N ARG A 277 10.32 -6.15 -13.96
CA ARG A 277 11.11 -5.96 -15.18
C ARG A 277 10.77 -4.65 -15.88
N ASP A 278 9.48 -4.36 -16.04
CA ASP A 278 9.00 -3.14 -16.71
C ASP A 278 9.40 -1.90 -15.91
N LEU A 279 9.32 -1.98 -14.58
CA LEU A 279 9.83 -0.96 -13.67
C LEU A 279 11.34 -0.75 -13.85
N ALA A 280 12.13 -1.83 -13.87
CA ALA A 280 13.57 -1.73 -14.08
C ALA A 280 13.90 -1.07 -15.44
N GLN A 281 13.16 -1.41 -16.50
CA GLN A 281 13.31 -0.79 -17.81
C GLN A 281 12.97 0.71 -17.78
N LEU A 282 11.92 1.12 -17.07
CA LEU A 282 11.56 2.53 -16.89
C LEU A 282 12.68 3.31 -16.18
N LEU A 283 13.38 2.67 -15.24
CA LEU A 283 14.57 3.22 -14.58
C LEU A 283 15.84 3.18 -15.46
N GLY A 284 15.77 2.63 -16.67
CA GLY A 284 16.91 2.47 -17.58
C GLY A 284 17.85 1.33 -17.20
N VAL A 285 17.38 0.36 -16.42
CA VAL A 285 18.17 -0.77 -15.92
C VAL A 285 17.79 -2.05 -16.65
N THR A 286 18.79 -2.68 -17.29
CA THR A 286 18.64 -4.03 -17.84
C THR A 286 19.00 -5.04 -16.74
N LEU A 287 18.04 -5.90 -16.39
CA LEU A 287 18.29 -6.96 -15.40
C LEU A 287 19.17 -8.06 -16.01
N PRO A 288 20.23 -8.50 -15.32
CA PRO A 288 21.04 -9.62 -15.77
C PRO A 288 20.22 -10.91 -15.87
N GLN A 289 20.51 -11.73 -16.87
CA GLN A 289 19.96 -13.08 -16.97
C GLN A 289 20.55 -13.93 -15.84
N ARG A 290 19.70 -14.69 -15.16
CA ARG A 290 20.06 -15.65 -14.11
C ARG A 290 19.60 -17.03 -14.50
#